data_AF-A0A935I612-F1
#
_entry.id   AF-A0A935I612-F1
#
_cell.length_a   1.000
_cell.length_b   1.000
_cell.length_c   1.000
_cell.angle_alpha   90.00
_cell.angle_beta   90.00
_cell.angle_gamma   90.00
#
_symmetry.space_group_name_H-M   'P 1'
#
loop_
_entity.id
_entity.type
_entity.pdbx_description
1 polymer ?
#
loop_
_entity_poly.entity_id
_entity_poly.type
_entity_poly.pdbx_seq_one_letter_code
_entity_poly.pdbx_strand_id
1 'polypeptide(L)' 'MITVKEKIINGIQNINNEELLQEVYTLFQDIQETKKIIILNSEQKLEIEEARNDYKNNRFYSTEETFKDLLDD' A
#
# COMPACT_ATOMS: atom_id res chain seq x y z
N MET A 1 -23.91 -10.15 -6.81
CA MET A 1 -22.73 -10.32 -7.66
C MET A 1 -21.66 -10.96 -6.79
N ILE A 2 -21.30 -12.22 -7.04
CA ILE A 2 -20.35 -12.94 -6.17
C ILE A 2 -18.94 -12.42 -6.47
N THR A 3 -18.29 -11.86 -5.46
CA THR A 3 -16.93 -11.34 -5.54
C THR A 3 -15.92 -12.48 -5.72
N VAL A 4 -14.74 -12.18 -6.28
CA VAL A 4 -13.66 -13.17 -6.43
C VAL A 4 -13.30 -13.80 -5.07
N LYS A 5 -13.33 -13.00 -4.01
CA LYS A 5 -13.12 -13.44 -2.62
C LYS A 5 -14.12 -14.52 -2.20
N GLU A 6 -15.40 -14.33 -2.45
CA GLU A 6 -16.45 -15.30 -2.09
C GLU A 6 -16.34 -16.60 -2.88
N LYS A 7 -15.93 -16.54 -4.15
CA LYS A 7 -15.66 -17.75 -4.94
C LYS A 7 -14.50 -18.57 -4.37
N ILE A 8 -13.44 -17.91 -3.91
CA ILE A 8 -12.29 -18.58 -3.30
C ILE A 8 -12.69 -19.23 -1.96
N ILE A 9 -13.43 -18.52 -1.12
CA ILE A 9 -13.92 -19.06 0.17
C ILE A 9 -14.78 -20.30 -0.05
N ASN A 10 -15.73 -20.24 -0.99
CA ASN A 10 -16.58 -21.39 -1.32
C ASN A 10 -15.77 -22.56 -1.90
N GLY A 11 -14.70 -22.28 -2.65
CA GLY A 11 -13.79 -23.33 -3.13
C GLY A 11 -13.09 -24.05 -1.98
N ILE A 12 -12.53 -23.29 -1.05
CA ILE A 12 -11.79 -23.81 0.12
C ILE A 12 -12.70 -24.65 1.03
N GLN A 13 -13.94 -24.19 1.27
CA GLN A 13 -14.90 -24.89 2.13
C GLN A 13 -15.31 -26.28 1.61
N ASN A 14 -15.12 -26.55 0.31
CA ASN A 14 -15.46 -27.82 -0.31
C ASN A 14 -14.25 -28.77 -0.43
N ILE A 15 -13.07 -28.39 0.06
CA ILE A 15 -11.87 -29.22 0.04
C ILE A 15 -11.88 -30.15 1.26
N ASN A 16 -11.98 -31.46 1.01
CA ASN A 16 -11.88 -32.50 2.04
C ASN A 16 -10.45 -33.04 2.21
N ASN A 17 -9.45 -32.43 1.57
CA ASN A 17 -8.05 -32.81 1.67
C ASN A 17 -7.29 -31.81 2.56
N GLU A 18 -6.88 -32.27 3.73
CA GLU A 18 -6.17 -31.49 4.75
C GLU A 18 -4.80 -30.98 4.26
N GLU A 19 -4.08 -31.78 3.48
CA GLU A 19 -2.77 -31.41 2.94
C GLU A 19 -2.89 -30.21 1.99
N LEU A 20 -3.92 -30.22 1.14
CA LEU A 20 -4.20 -29.11 0.22
C LEU A 20 -4.63 -27.84 0.97
N LEU A 21 -5.38 -27.97 2.06
CA LEU A 21 -5.76 -26.83 2.90
C LEU A 21 -4.53 -26.21 3.57
N GLN A 22 -3.60 -27.04 4.02
CA GLN A 22 -2.35 -26.59 4.61
C GLN A 22 -1.48 -25.82 3.60
N GLU A 23 -1.35 -26.33 2.37
CA GLU A 23 -0.62 -25.64 1.29
C GLU A 23 -1.24 -24.27 0.95
N VAL A 24 -2.57 -24.21 0.84
CA VAL A 24 -3.31 -22.95 0.58
C VAL A 24 -3.08 -21.95 1.71
N TYR A 25 -3.11 -22.41 2.97
CA TYR A 25 -2.86 -21.55 4.12
C TYR A 25 -1.43 -20.98 4.12
N THR A 26 -0.42 -21.82 3.86
CA THR A 26 0.97 -21.38 3.76
C THR A 26 1.16 -20.35 2.65
N LEU A 27 0.56 -20.57 1.47
CA LEU A 27 0.61 -19.60 0.37
C LEU A 27 0.03 -18.23 0.76
N PHE A 28 -1.07 -18.21 1.52
CA PHE A 28 -1.65 -16.96 2.01
C PHE A 28 -0.75 -16.24 3.01
N GLN A 29 -0.09 -16.98 3.91
CA GLN A 29 0.88 -16.40 4.84
C GLN A 29 2.07 -15.83 4.08
N ASP A 30 2.64 -16.55 3.12
CA ASP A 30 3.75 -16.08 2.30
C ASP A 30 3.39 -14.77 1.56
N ILE A 31 2.17 -14.66 1.02
CA ILE A 31 1.70 -13.43 0.38
C ILE A 31 1.56 -12.27 1.39
N GLN A 32 1.08 -12.53 2.60
CA GLN A 32 0.96 -11.51 3.65
C GLN A 32 2.32 -11.05 4.17
N GLU A 33 3.26 -11.98 4.30
CA GLU A 33 4.63 -11.74 4.74
C GLU A 33 5.55 -11.24 3.63
N THR A 34 5.10 -11.30 2.37
CA THR A 34 5.82 -10.74 1.23
C THR A 34 6.01 -9.25 1.47
N LYS A 35 7.21 -8.89 1.93
CA LYS A 35 7.66 -7.50 2.06
C LYS A 35 7.49 -6.84 0.71
N LYS A 36 6.53 -5.93 0.61
CA LYS A 36 6.39 -5.07 -0.57
C LYS A 36 7.62 -4.18 -0.63
N ILE A 37 8.53 -4.49 -1.55
CA ILE A 37 9.67 -3.62 -1.85
C ILE A 37 9.11 -2.42 -2.61
N ILE A 38 9.01 -1.27 -1.94
CA ILE A 38 8.64 -0.01 -2.57
C ILE A 38 9.91 0.56 -3.21
N ILE A 39 9.94 0.58 -4.54
CA ILE A 39 11.00 1.25 -5.31
C ILE A 39 10.51 2.64 -5.66
N LEU A 40 11.17 3.65 -5.09
CA LEU A 40 10.87 5.05 -5.37
C LEU A 40 11.43 5.47 -6.73
N ASN A 41 10.62 6.18 -7.52
CA ASN A 41 11.07 6.83 -8.74
C ASN A 41 11.91 8.10 -8.42
N SER A 42 12.48 8.74 -9.44
CA SER A 42 13.36 9.91 -9.24
C SER A 42 12.63 11.12 -8.65
N GLU A 43 11.39 11.34 -9.06
CA GLU A 43 10.55 12.46 -8.60
C GLU A 43 10.19 12.31 -7.12
N GLN A 44 9.72 11.13 -6.71
CA GLN A 44 9.42 10.81 -5.32
C GLN A 44 10.65 10.95 -4.41
N LYS A 45 11.84 10.58 -4.91
CA LYS A 45 13.09 10.78 -4.16
C LYS A 45 13.39 12.26 -3.98
N LEU A 46 13.15 13.07 -5.01
CA LEU A 46 13.37 14.52 -4.97
C LEU A 46 12.43 15.19 -3.95
N GLU A 47 11.13 14.90 -4.03
CA GLU A 47 10.12 15.44 -3.10
C GLU A 47 10.43 15.11 -1.63
N ILE A 48 10.89 13.88 -1.36
CA ILE A 48 11.30 13.48 -0.01
C ILE A 48 12.53 14.28 0.46
N GLU A 49 13.49 14.56 -0.41
CA GLU A 49 14.66 15.36 -0.06
C GLU A 49 14.30 16.84 0.18
N GLU A 50 13.36 17.40 -0.58
CA GLU A 50 12.80 18.73 -0.32
C GLU A 50 12.10 18.79 1.03
N ALA A 51 11.20 17.85 1.31
CA ALA A 51 10.50 17.76 2.59
C ALA A 51 11.47 17.60 3.78
N ARG A 52 12.55 16.84 3.61
CA ARG A 52 13.63 16.70 4.61
C ARG A 52 14.35 18.02 4.85
N ASN A 53 14.61 18.78 3.78
CA ASN A 53 15.27 20.07 3.87
C ASN A 53 14.38 21.10 4.57
N ASP A 54 13.09 21.14 4.26
CA ASP A 54 12.14 22.04 4.91
C ASP A 54 12.00 21.75 6.40
N TYR A 55 11.89 20.48 6.79
CA TYR A 55 11.88 20.08 8.19
C TYR A 55 13.15 20.53 8.93
N LYS A 56 14.34 20.32 8.34
CA LYS A 56 15.62 20.76 8.93
C LYS A 56 15.69 22.28 9.11
N ASN A 57 15.07 23.03 8.20
CA ASN A 57 15.04 24.49 8.23
C ASN A 57 13.84 25.05 9.02
N ASN A 58 13.07 24.21 9.73
CA ASN A 58 11.84 24.57 10.43
C ASN A 58 10.82 25.31 9.55
N ARG A 59 10.75 24.94 8.26
CA ARG A 59 9.73 25.43 7.33
C ARG A 59 8.55 24.46 7.37
N PHE A 60 7.42 24.96 7.84
CA PHE A 60 6.17 24.22 7.94
C PHE A 60 5.11 24.99 7.20
N TYR A 61 4.37 24.28 6.36
CA TYR A 61 3.31 24.86 5.55
C TYR A 61 1.97 24.47 6.14
N SER A 62 1.08 25.44 6.32
CA SER A 62 -0.32 25.14 6.59
C SER A 62 -1.07 24.90 5.28
N THR A 63 -2.22 24.24 5.35
CA THR A 63 -3.10 24.10 4.18
C THR A 63 -3.48 25.46 3.59
N GLU A 64 -3.66 26.50 4.43
CA GLU A 64 -3.99 27.85 3.95
C GLU A 64 -2.87 28.48 3.10
N GLU A 65 -1.61 28.16 3.38
CA GLU A 65 -0.45 28.64 2.60
C GLU A 65 -0.25 27.82 1.32
N THR A 66 -0.52 26.52 1.36
CA THR A 66 -0.32 25.62 0.21
C THR A 66 -1.38 25.82 -0.88
N PHE A 67 -2.60 26.24 -0.51
CA PHE A 67 -3.69 26.47 -1.46
C PHE A 67 -3.82 27.91 -1.95
N LYS A 68 -2.98 28.85 -1.46
CA LYS A 68 -3.02 30.25 -1.91
C LYS A 68 -2.71 30.40 -3.39
N ASP A 69 -1.73 29.64 -3.89
CA ASP A 69 -1.33 29.65 -5.31
C ASP A 69 -2.40 29.05 -6.25
N LEU A 70 -3.41 28.36 -5.70
CA LEU A 70 -4.52 27.76 -6.46
C LEU A 70 -5.79 28.62 -6.46
N LEU A 71 -5.81 29.73 -5.72
CA LEU A 71 -6.97 30.62 -5.58
C LEU A 71 -6.79 31.97 -6.30
N ASP A 72 -5.60 32.24 -6.85
CA ASP A 72 -5.27 33.48 -7.57
C ASP A 72 -5.37 33.36 -9.11
N ASP A 73 -5.93 32.26 -9.65
CA ASP A 73 -6.31 32.06 -11.07
C ASP A 73 -7.84 32.08 -11.28
#